data_AF-A0A7R9UYP8-F1
#
_entry.id   AF-A0A7R9UYP8-F1
#
_cell.length_a   1.000
_cell.length_b   1.000
_cell.length_c   1.000
_cell.angle_alpha   90.00
_cell.angle_beta   90.00
_cell.angle_gamma   90.00
#
_symmetry.space_group_name_H-M   'P 1'
#
loop_
_entity.id
_entity.type
_entity.pdbx_description
1 polymer ?
#
loop_
_entity_poly.entity_id
_entity_poly.type
_entity_poly.pdbx_seq_one_letter_code
_entity_poly.pdbx_strand_id
1 'polypeptide(L)'
;QSAGELDDARLVDGLAGESTIYRLRADAPPDSSGAPQLKPKVLRFVLDLSGSMYYFNRYDGRLDRQMQTAAMVFEALAGFEHKYQYAVVAHSGDGPCEPFVEYGA
;
A
#
# COMPACT_ATOMS: atom_id res chain seq x y z
N GLN A 1 16.09 13.99 -24.80
CA GLN A 1 16.16 12.52 -24.92
C GLN A 1 14.95 11.97 -24.19
N SER A 2 14.06 11.24 -24.88
CA SER A 2 12.95 10.51 -24.26
C SER A 2 13.50 9.23 -23.64
N ALA A 3 13.28 9.04 -22.33
CA ALA A 3 13.72 7.86 -21.60
C ALA A 3 12.53 6.87 -21.50
N GLY A 4 12.65 5.70 -22.15
CA GLY A 4 11.66 4.61 -22.05
C GLY A 4 11.26 3.99 -23.39
N GLU A 5 10.58 2.85 -23.33
CA GLU A 5 9.95 2.20 -24.49
C GLU A 5 8.58 2.83 -24.74
N LEU A 6 8.25 3.14 -26.00
CA LEU A 6 6.94 3.70 -26.35
C LEU A 6 5.84 2.66 -26.09
N ASP A 7 4.80 3.03 -25.34
CA ASP A 7 3.62 2.20 -25.16
C ASP A 7 2.69 2.38 -26.36
N ASP A 8 2.69 1.43 -27.29
CA ASP A 8 1.90 1.49 -28.53
C ASP A 8 0.38 1.65 -28.27
N ALA A 9 -0.11 1.22 -27.09
CA ALA A 9 -1.49 1.42 -26.70
C ALA A 9 -1.84 2.89 -26.37
N ARG A 10 -0.83 3.75 -26.15
CA ARG A 10 -0.97 5.16 -25.75
C ARG A 10 -0.51 6.15 -26.83
N LEU A 11 -0.38 5.67 -28.06
CA LEU A 11 0.12 6.48 -29.18
C LEU A 11 -0.80 7.66 -29.54
N VAL A 12 -2.12 7.47 -29.35
CA VAL A 12 -3.13 8.54 -29.54
C VAL A 12 -2.99 9.63 -28.47
N ASP A 13 -2.73 9.25 -27.21
CA ASP A 13 -2.50 10.19 -26.11
C ASP A 13 -1.24 11.03 -26.36
N GLY A 14 -0.20 10.42 -26.93
CA GLY A 14 1.03 11.09 -27.33
C GLY A 14 0.82 12.15 -28.41
N LEU A 15 -0.03 11.86 -29.40
CA LEU A 15 -0.39 12.82 -30.45
C LEU A 15 -1.19 14.01 -29.86
N ALA A 16 -1.97 13.76 -28.81
CA ALA A 16 -2.71 14.78 -28.07
C ALA A 16 -1.84 15.60 -27.09
N GLY A 17 -0.54 15.32 -27.00
CA GLY A 17 0.43 16.06 -26.18
C GLY A 17 0.69 15.48 -24.80
N GLU A 18 0.22 14.26 -24.51
CA GLU A 18 0.55 13.56 -23.27
C GLU A 18 2.04 13.14 -23.26
N SER A 19 2.77 13.49 -22.20
CA SER A 19 4.21 13.17 -22.07
C SER A 19 4.49 11.79 -21.46
N THR A 20 3.47 11.13 -20.90
CA THR A 20 3.53 9.84 -20.19
C THR A 20 3.21 8.62 -21.08
N ILE A 21 3.66 8.65 -22.33
CA ILE A 21 3.51 7.55 -23.30
C ILE A 21 4.70 6.57 -23.32
N TYR A 22 5.74 6.84 -22.54
CA TYR A 22 6.93 6.01 -22.44
C TYR A 22 6.90 5.20 -21.15
N ARG A 23 7.01 3.87 -21.27
CA ARG A 23 7.08 2.94 -20.14
C ARG A 23 8.55 2.74 -19.75
N LEU A 24 8.90 3.06 -18.51
CA LEU A 24 10.22 2.76 -17.93
C LEU A 24 10.18 1.33 -17.36
N ARG A 25 10.82 0.36 -18.03
CA ARG A 25 11.10 -0.98 -17.46
C ARG A 25 12.36 -0.94 -16.59
N ALA A 26 12.40 -0.02 -15.63
CA ALA A 26 13.46 0.02 -14.64
C ALA A 26 12.81 -0.16 -13.26
N ASP A 27 13.37 -1.07 -12.46
CA ASP A 27 13.29 -0.93 -11.01
C ASP A 27 13.91 0.44 -10.72
N ALA A 28 13.06 1.45 -10.55
CA ALA A 28 13.54 2.75 -10.16
C ALA A 28 14.30 2.53 -8.84
N PRO A 29 15.59 2.91 -8.74
CA PRO A 29 16.26 2.90 -7.45
C PRO A 29 15.36 3.70 -6.50
N PRO A 30 15.05 3.15 -5.31
CA PRO A 30 14.06 3.73 -4.41
C PRO A 30 14.39 5.21 -4.22
N ASP A 31 13.53 6.05 -4.80
CA ASP A 31 13.65 7.49 -4.98
C ASP A 31 14.99 8.10 -4.52
N SER A 32 15.95 8.21 -5.43
CA SER A 32 17.04 9.19 -5.28
C SER A 32 16.56 10.65 -5.45
N SER A 33 15.24 10.85 -5.62
CA SER A 33 14.57 12.14 -5.83
C SER A 33 14.01 12.78 -4.55
N GLY A 34 14.10 12.08 -3.41
CA GLY A 34 13.68 12.58 -2.10
C GLY A 34 14.86 12.78 -1.14
N ALA A 35 14.70 13.68 -0.16
CA ALA A 35 15.66 13.81 0.94
C ALA A 35 15.79 12.46 1.67
N PRO A 36 17.02 12.06 2.09
CA PRO A 36 17.23 10.81 2.79
C PRO A 36 16.34 10.74 4.03
N GLN A 37 15.74 9.58 4.26
CA GLN A 37 14.86 9.38 5.40
C GLN A 37 15.68 9.39 6.71
N LEU A 38 15.57 10.47 7.48
CA LEU A 38 16.31 10.64 8.74
C LEU A 38 15.63 9.97 9.94
N LYS A 39 14.31 9.78 9.89
CA LYS A 39 13.51 9.16 10.97
C LYS A 39 12.56 8.12 10.38
N PRO A 40 12.22 7.05 11.13
CA PRO A 40 11.21 6.10 10.70
C PRO A 40 9.88 6.79 10.37
N LYS A 41 9.22 6.35 9.30
CA LYS A 41 7.86 6.78 8.96
C LYS A 41 6.89 6.07 9.89
N VAL A 42 6.03 6.83 10.54
CA VAL A 42 5.03 6.30 11.47
C VAL A 42 3.74 6.03 10.70
N LEU A 43 3.34 4.77 10.64
CA LEU A 43 2.16 4.28 9.93
C LEU A 43 1.11 3.81 10.93
N ARG A 44 -0.17 3.93 10.61
CA ARG A 44 -1.24 3.27 11.36
C ARG A 44 -2.21 2.60 10.40
N PHE A 45 -2.28 1.29 10.49
CA PHE A 45 -3.26 0.52 9.74
C PHE A 45 -4.54 0.44 10.56
N VAL A 46 -5.65 0.82 9.93
CA VAL A 46 -6.99 0.73 10.52
C VAL A 46 -7.78 -0.27 9.69
N LEU A 47 -8.18 -1.36 10.33
CA LEU A 47 -8.87 -2.47 9.70
C LEU A 47 -10.37 -2.39 10.00
N ASP A 48 -11.21 -2.57 8.97
CA ASP A 48 -12.65 -2.75 9.15
C ASP A 48 -12.93 -4.20 9.54
N LEU A 49 -13.58 -4.41 10.69
CA LEU A 49 -14.08 -5.71 11.16
C LEU A 49 -15.58 -5.62 11.47
N SER A 50 -16.28 -4.72 10.80
CA SER A 50 -17.72 -4.54 10.95
C SER A 50 -18.51 -5.78 10.54
N GLY A 51 -19.76 -5.85 10.97
CA GLY A 51 -20.67 -6.92 10.56
C GLY A 51 -20.81 -7.06 9.04
N SER A 52 -20.60 -5.99 8.28
CA SER A 52 -20.60 -6.03 6.82
C SER A 52 -19.44 -6.85 6.25
N MET A 53 -18.26 -6.78 6.89
CA MET A 53 -17.10 -7.56 6.48
C MET A 53 -17.37 -9.05 6.64
N TYR A 54 -17.94 -9.46 7.78
CA TYR A 54 -18.36 -10.85 8.00
C TYR A 54 -19.50 -11.28 7.06
N TYR A 55 -20.58 -10.49 6.97
CA TYR A 55 -21.78 -10.86 6.20
C TYR A 55 -21.48 -11.01 4.71
N PHE A 56 -20.71 -10.08 4.14
CA PHE A 56 -20.37 -10.12 2.71
C PHE A 56 -19.21 -11.06 2.39
N ASN A 57 -18.46 -11.54 3.39
CA ASN A 57 -17.34 -12.44 3.17
C ASN A 57 -17.74 -13.72 2.42
N ARG A 58 -18.94 -14.25 2.65
CA ARG A 58 -19.41 -15.44 1.91
C ARG A 58 -19.61 -15.22 0.41
N TYR A 59 -19.81 -13.97 -0.02
CA TYR A 59 -20.07 -13.63 -1.42
C TYR A 59 -18.79 -13.26 -2.15
N ASP A 60 -17.95 -12.45 -1.51
CA ASP A 60 -16.78 -11.93 -2.15
C ASP A 60 -15.47 -12.28 -1.44
N GLY A 61 -15.46 -12.84 -0.24
CA GLY A 61 -14.22 -13.17 0.48
C GLY A 61 -13.46 -11.94 1.00
N ARG A 62 -14.11 -10.78 1.15
CA ARG A 62 -13.43 -9.53 1.52
C ARG A 62 -12.71 -9.57 2.86
N LEU A 63 -13.26 -10.26 3.87
CA LEU A 63 -12.64 -10.40 5.18
C LEU A 63 -11.43 -11.33 5.08
N ASP A 64 -11.54 -12.43 4.35
CA ASP A 64 -10.41 -13.35 4.13
C ASP A 64 -9.26 -12.66 3.38
N ARG A 65 -9.58 -11.89 2.33
CA ARG A 65 -8.58 -11.09 1.59
C ARG A 65 -7.95 -10.01 2.44
N GLN A 66 -8.72 -9.37 3.32
CA GLN A 66 -8.19 -8.37 4.25
C GLN A 66 -7.22 -9.02 5.23
N MET A 67 -7.53 -10.21 5.77
CA MET A 67 -6.63 -10.97 6.63
C MET A 67 -5.32 -11.31 5.91
N GLN A 68 -5.39 -11.78 4.66
CA GLN A 68 -4.21 -12.03 3.83
C GLN A 68 -3.41 -10.75 3.58
N THR A 69 -4.08 -9.62 3.36
CA THR A 69 -3.43 -8.31 3.20
C THR A 69 -2.71 -7.87 4.47
N ALA A 70 -3.33 -8.07 5.64
CA ALA A 70 -2.69 -7.78 6.92
C ALA A 70 -1.40 -8.61 7.10
N ALA A 71 -1.44 -9.90 6.78
CA ALA A 71 -0.24 -10.74 6.80
C ALA A 71 0.84 -10.23 5.84
N MET A 72 0.49 -9.87 4.61
CA MET A 72 1.44 -9.28 3.66
C MET A 72 2.09 -8.00 4.21
N VAL A 73 1.32 -7.14 4.90
CA VAL A 73 1.84 -5.93 5.53
C VAL A 73 2.83 -6.25 6.65
N PHE A 74 2.51 -7.22 7.51
CA PHE A 74 3.39 -7.62 8.61
C PHE A 74 4.72 -8.16 8.08
N GLU A 75 4.66 -9.07 7.11
CA GLU A 75 5.85 -9.65 6.50
C GLU A 75 6.67 -8.61 5.71
N ALA A 76 6.00 -7.70 4.99
CA ALA A 76 6.69 -6.68 4.20
C ALA A 76 7.42 -5.63 5.05
N LEU A 77 6.96 -5.40 6.29
CA LEU A 77 7.56 -4.44 7.20
C LEU A 77 8.59 -5.07 8.15
N ALA A 78 8.60 -6.40 8.29
CA ALA A 78 9.60 -7.11 9.07
C ALA A 78 11.02 -6.85 8.55
N GLY A 79 11.94 -6.48 9.43
CA GLY A 79 13.32 -6.11 9.09
C GLY A 79 13.51 -4.67 8.58
N PHE A 80 12.42 -3.90 8.45
CA PHE A 80 12.46 -2.49 8.05
C PHE A 80 12.12 -1.52 9.20
N GLU A 81 12.33 -1.92 10.45
CA GLU A 81 12.01 -1.13 11.65
C GLU A 81 12.78 0.20 11.70
N HIS A 82 13.97 0.23 11.09
CA HIS A 82 14.77 1.44 10.91
C HIS A 82 14.13 2.46 9.93
N LYS A 83 13.22 2.02 9.07
CA LYS A 83 12.47 2.86 8.12
C LYS A 83 11.01 3.04 8.51
N TYR A 84 10.38 2.11 9.21
CA TYR A 84 8.95 2.19 9.50
C TYR A 84 8.67 1.81 10.94
N GLN A 85 7.81 2.60 11.59
CA GLN A 85 7.11 2.21 12.80
C GLN A 85 5.63 2.08 12.43
N TYR A 86 4.99 0.97 12.80
CA TYR A 86 3.58 0.80 12.50
C TYR A 86 2.82 0.27 13.70
N ALA A 87 1.52 0.56 13.70
CA ALA A 87 0.55 0.01 14.64
C ALA A 87 -0.69 -0.41 13.84
N VAL A 88 -1.41 -1.40 14.34
CA VAL A 88 -2.63 -1.90 13.72
C VAL A 88 -3.76 -1.88 14.74
N VAL A 89 -4.87 -1.28 14.33
CA VAL A 89 -6.12 -1.24 15.09
C VAL A 89 -7.27 -1.65 14.18
N ALA A 90 -8.38 -2.09 14.74
CA ALA A 90 -9.57 -2.41 13.96
C ALA A 90 -10.88 -1.93 14.57
N HIS A 91 -11.85 -1.58 13.76
CA HIS A 91 -13.18 -1.17 14.23
C HIS A 91 -14.24 -2.23 13.90
N SER A 92 -15.09 -2.57 14.87
CA SER A 92 -16.23 -3.48 14.69
C SER A 92 -17.53 -2.77 14.33
N GLY A 93 -17.55 -1.44 14.40
CA GLY A 93 -18.76 -0.62 14.24
C GLY A 93 -19.51 -0.33 15.55
N ASP A 94 -19.28 -1.11 16.61
CA ASP A 94 -19.94 -0.94 17.92
C ASP A 94 -19.07 -0.20 18.95
N GLY A 95 -17.77 -0.05 18.70
CA GLY A 95 -16.85 0.58 19.65
C GLY A 95 -15.54 1.05 19.03
N PRO A 96 -14.79 1.88 19.79
CA PRO A 96 -13.52 2.41 19.33
C PRO A 96 -12.43 1.33 19.36
N CYS A 97 -11.93 1.00 18.17
CA CYS A 97 -10.60 0.46 17.87
C CYS A 97 -10.04 -0.62 18.81
N GLU A 98 -10.26 -1.89 18.46
CA GLU A 98 -9.54 -3.04 19.03
C GLU A 98 -8.06 -3.01 18.57
N PRO A 99 -7.09 -2.99 19.50
CA PRO A 99 -5.67 -2.99 19.15
C PRO A 99 -5.20 -4.39 18.73
N PHE A 100 -4.42 -4.46 17.64
CA PHE A 100 -3.80 -5.70 17.15
C PHE A 100 -2.28 -5.66 17.26
N VAL A 101 -1.66 -4.51 16.94
CA VAL A 101 -0.22 -4.30 17.01
C VAL A 101 0.05 -2.91 17.57
N GLU A 102 0.85 -2.82 18.63
CA GLU A 102 1.31 -1.55 19.19
C GLU A 102 2.58 -1.05 18.50
N TYR A 103 2.86 0.25 18.62
CA TYR A 103 4.10 0.80 18.08
C TYR A 103 5.32 0.21 18.79
N GLY A 104 6.29 -0.28 18.00
CA GLY A 104 7.55 -0.79 18.52
C GLY A 104 7.45 -2.19 19.13
N ALA A 105 6.36 -2.91 18.87
CA ALA A 105 6.21 -4.33 19.16
C ALA A 105 7.15 -5.19 18.33
#